data_AF-A0A3B8LK97-F1
#
_entry.id   AF-A0A3B8LK97-F1
#
_cell.length_a   1.000
_cell.length_b   1.000
_cell.length_c   1.000
_cell.angle_alpha   90.00
_cell.angle_beta   90.00
_cell.angle_gamma   90.00
#
_symmetry.space_group_name_H-M   'P 1'
#
loop_
_entity.id
_entity.type
_entity.pdbx_description
1 polymer ?
#
loop_
_entity_poly.entity_id
_entity_poly.type
_entity_poly.pdbx_seq_one_letter_code
_entity_poly.pdbx_strand_id
1 'polypeptide(L)'
;MHMNRRNVLKALTLGAGTFALTPFRAPLKANPKEPLRNFIFCYFQGGWDHLLCLDPRDPNSADFKDSNSKNSKIMLDWDRCDLGGGRSKFNVDLVQPSGSNIAFGPVMESFTNNHFQDSCVVRGISMDTVSHQVGRRYFITGKMPQGSNANGSSIPTQIVAEQGDLSIIPNLSVRVETYNQGHQAFASGLRVSSVDDLLSTLKDGPSSPKNEMRKLLEAYRRDVPDCDPVSLNADGLMTLLKDAQKKSRVLVDSNLGKLFNFNDTSNSELAALKKRYRIPSSLSS
;
A
#
# COMPACT_ATOMS: atom_id res chain seq x y z
N MET A 1 12.83 44.16 -43.08
CA MET A 1 11.77 43.65 -42.19
C MET A 1 12.09 44.10 -40.77
N HIS A 2 11.49 45.20 -40.30
CA HIS A 2 11.83 45.78 -38.99
C HIS A 2 11.08 45.03 -37.88
N MET A 3 11.80 44.18 -37.16
CA MET A 3 11.26 43.47 -36.01
C MET A 3 11.12 44.45 -34.85
N ASN A 4 9.87 44.80 -34.52
CA ASN A 4 9.55 45.81 -33.52
C ASN A 4 9.84 45.27 -32.12
N ARG A 5 10.74 45.92 -31.38
CA ARG A 5 11.22 45.49 -30.04
C ARG A 5 10.07 45.21 -29.06
N ARG A 6 8.94 45.88 -29.25
CA ARG A 6 7.71 45.69 -28.45
C ARG A 6 7.03 44.34 -28.66
N ASN A 7 7.14 43.75 -29.85
CA ASN A 7 6.58 42.42 -30.14
C ASN A 7 7.47 41.30 -29.59
N VAL A 8 8.79 41.52 -29.60
CA VAL A 8 9.78 40.61 -28.98
C VAL A 8 9.58 40.56 -27.46
N LEU A 9 9.41 41.72 -26.81
CA LEU A 9 9.13 41.79 -25.37
C LEU A 9 7.79 41.15 -24.99
N LYS A 10 6.73 41.35 -25.79
CA LYS A 10 5.43 40.69 -25.57
C LYS A 10 5.51 39.16 -25.67
N ALA A 11 6.25 38.65 -26.65
CA ALA A 11 6.48 37.21 -26.81
C ALA A 11 7.33 36.63 -25.65
N LEU A 12 8.33 37.38 -25.18
CA LEU A 12 9.15 37.01 -24.02
C LEU A 12 8.35 37.02 -22.71
N THR A 13 7.46 37.98 -22.49
CA THR A 13 6.62 37.99 -21.27
C THR A 13 5.58 36.87 -21.23
N LEU A 14 5.03 36.46 -22.39
CA LEU A 14 4.11 35.32 -22.46
C LEU A 14 4.84 33.97 -22.33
N GLY A 15 6.06 33.85 -22.86
CA GLY A 15 6.88 32.64 -22.76
C GLY A 15 7.62 32.47 -21.42
N ALA A 16 7.99 33.56 -20.75
CA ALA A 16 8.69 33.52 -19.47
C ALA A 16 7.74 33.29 -18.28
N GLY A 17 6.49 33.76 -18.35
CA GLY A 17 5.50 33.56 -17.28
C GLY A 17 5.12 32.10 -17.08
N THR A 18 5.07 31.29 -18.14
CA THR A 18 4.81 29.85 -18.06
C THR A 18 6.03 29.07 -17.56
N PHE A 19 7.24 29.46 -17.93
CA PHE A 19 8.49 28.88 -17.41
C PHE A 19 8.76 29.22 -15.93
N ALA A 20 8.34 30.40 -15.46
CA ALA A 20 8.48 30.77 -14.04
C ALA A 20 7.49 30.04 -13.12
N LEU A 21 6.37 29.55 -13.66
CA LEU A 21 5.36 28.79 -12.93
C LEU A 21 5.48 27.27 -13.08
N THR A 22 6.34 26.80 -13.99
CA THR A 22 6.69 25.38 -14.03
C THR A 22 7.77 25.13 -12.99
N PRO A 23 7.61 24.14 -12.09
CA PRO A 23 8.68 23.80 -11.17
C PRO A 23 9.92 23.42 -12.01
N PHE A 24 10.99 24.19 -11.87
CA PHE A 24 12.27 24.03 -12.61
C PHE A 24 12.93 22.66 -12.44
N ARG A 25 12.35 21.78 -11.62
CA ARG A 25 12.64 20.37 -11.55
C ARG A 25 11.31 19.64 -11.54
N ALA A 26 10.96 19.01 -12.66
CA ALA A 26 10.08 17.85 -12.58
C ALA A 26 10.72 16.90 -11.54
N PRO A 27 9.97 16.36 -10.58
CA PRO A 27 10.52 15.39 -9.64
C PRO A 27 11.20 14.30 -10.46
N LEU A 28 12.47 14.04 -10.17
CA LEU A 28 13.19 12.92 -10.75
C LEU A 28 12.43 11.67 -10.30
N LYS A 29 11.78 10.99 -11.26
CA LYS A 29 11.17 9.69 -11.00
C LYS A 29 12.24 8.80 -10.39
N ALA A 30 11.90 8.11 -9.31
CA ALA A 30 12.82 7.25 -8.59
C ALA A 30 13.48 6.18 -9.51
N ASN A 31 12.84 5.89 -10.66
CA ASN A 31 13.30 5.02 -11.74
C ASN A 31 14.19 3.86 -11.21
N PRO A 32 13.60 3.00 -10.35
CA PRO A 32 14.37 2.00 -9.63
C PRO A 32 15.09 1.10 -10.65
N LYS A 33 16.42 0.99 -10.51
CA LYS A 33 17.17 -0.06 -11.21
C LYS A 33 16.85 -1.39 -10.55
N GLU A 34 16.72 -2.43 -11.36
CA GLU A 34 16.52 -3.82 -10.90
C GLU A 34 17.52 -4.20 -9.79
N PRO A 35 17.11 -5.01 -8.79
CA PRO A 35 15.80 -5.66 -8.68
C PRO A 35 14.71 -4.73 -8.10
N LEU A 36 13.48 -4.84 -8.65
CA LEU A 36 12.28 -4.24 -8.06
C LEU A 36 12.08 -4.72 -6.63
N ARG A 37 12.18 -3.80 -5.65
CA ARG A 37 11.82 -4.08 -4.26
C ARG A 37 10.32 -3.83 -4.07
N ASN A 38 9.62 -4.81 -3.51
CA ASN A 38 8.22 -4.64 -3.12
C ASN A 38 8.14 -3.72 -1.89
N PHE A 39 7.26 -2.74 -1.93
CA PHE A 39 6.92 -1.92 -0.77
C PHE A 39 5.66 -2.48 -0.12
N ILE A 40 5.75 -2.83 1.17
CA ILE A 40 4.62 -3.32 1.95
C ILE A 40 4.25 -2.26 2.97
N PHE A 41 3.03 -1.75 2.88
CA PHE A 41 2.46 -0.83 3.87
C PHE A 41 1.46 -1.58 4.74
N CYS A 42 1.79 -1.76 6.02
CA CYS A 42 0.93 -2.43 6.98
C CYS A 42 0.25 -1.41 7.91
N TYR A 43 -1.07 -1.47 8.00
CA TYR A 43 -1.86 -0.75 8.99
C TYR A 43 -2.50 -1.73 9.96
N PHE A 44 -2.27 -1.53 11.25
CA PHE A 44 -2.85 -2.36 12.31
C PHE A 44 -3.90 -1.55 13.07
N GLN A 45 -5.16 -1.96 13.00
CA GLN A 45 -6.23 -1.35 13.78
C GLN A 45 -6.20 -1.91 15.21
N GLY A 46 -6.12 -1.03 16.21
CA GLY A 46 -6.19 -1.44 17.62
C GLY A 46 -4.87 -1.84 18.27
N GLY A 47 -3.72 -1.49 17.68
CA GLY A 47 -2.40 -1.62 18.32
C GLY A 47 -2.14 -0.54 19.36
N TRP A 48 -3.05 -0.35 20.33
CA TRP A 48 -2.96 0.74 21.30
C TRP A 48 -1.87 0.52 22.34
N ASP A 49 -1.54 -0.74 22.64
CA ASP A 49 -0.50 -1.09 23.59
C ASP A 49 0.90 -1.08 22.94
N HIS A 50 1.42 0.13 22.76
CA HIS A 50 2.77 0.35 22.25
C HIS A 50 3.84 -0.06 23.27
N LEU A 51 3.47 -0.17 24.56
CA LEU A 51 4.38 -0.51 25.65
C LEU A 51 4.80 -1.97 25.57
N LEU A 52 3.94 -2.85 25.07
CA LEU A 52 4.31 -4.24 24.77
C LEU A 52 5.22 -4.40 23.54
N CYS A 53 5.43 -3.35 22.74
CA CYS A 53 5.98 -3.46 21.39
C CYS A 53 7.08 -2.42 21.06
N LEU A 54 6.72 -1.27 20.48
CA LEU A 54 7.69 -0.32 19.88
C LEU A 54 8.19 0.77 20.84
N ASP A 55 7.46 1.06 21.92
CA ASP A 55 7.85 2.07 22.91
C ASP A 55 7.75 1.48 24.32
N PRO A 56 8.52 0.41 24.61
CA PRO A 56 8.41 -0.26 25.89
C PRO A 56 8.92 0.64 27.03
N ARG A 57 8.42 0.38 28.23
CA ARG A 57 9.02 0.89 29.46
C ARG A 57 9.69 -0.26 30.17
N ASP A 58 10.78 0.04 30.87
CA ASP A 58 11.53 -0.96 31.61
C ASP A 58 10.72 -1.41 32.85
N PRO A 59 10.27 -2.68 32.92
CA PRO A 59 9.51 -3.18 34.07
C PRO A 59 10.36 -3.30 35.34
N ASN A 60 11.69 -3.34 35.21
CA ASN A 60 12.61 -3.41 36.34
C ASN A 60 12.93 -2.02 36.93
N SER A 61 12.64 -0.95 36.19
CA SER A 61 12.81 0.43 36.66
C SER A 61 11.84 0.74 37.80
N ALA A 62 12.33 1.47 38.81
CA ALA A 62 11.48 1.96 39.90
C ALA A 62 10.34 2.87 39.41
N ASP A 63 10.51 3.53 38.26
CA ASP A 63 9.53 4.46 37.70
C ASP A 63 8.26 3.76 37.19
N PHE A 64 8.39 2.53 36.71
CA PHE A 64 7.31 1.79 36.04
C PHE A 64 6.80 0.58 36.82
N LYS A 65 7.18 0.47 38.11
CA LYS A 65 6.55 -0.48 39.03
C LYS A 65 5.11 -0.07 39.33
N ASP A 66 4.23 -1.05 39.52
CA ASP A 66 2.81 -0.84 39.87
C ASP A 66 2.61 0.12 41.05
N SER A 67 3.50 0.07 42.05
CA SER A 67 3.47 0.95 43.21
C SER A 67 3.63 2.44 42.86
N ASN A 68 4.29 2.76 41.73
CA ASN A 68 4.50 4.12 41.24
C ASN A 68 3.54 4.55 40.12
N SER A 69 2.57 3.68 39.74
CA SER A 69 1.58 3.95 38.68
C SER A 69 0.82 5.27 38.86
N LYS A 70 0.61 5.73 40.11
CA LYS A 70 0.00 7.03 40.40
C LYS A 70 0.81 8.22 39.88
N ASN A 71 2.13 8.11 39.83
CA ASN A 71 3.03 9.15 39.36
C ASN A 71 3.35 8.98 37.88
N SER A 72 3.72 7.77 37.45
CA SER A 72 4.06 7.49 36.05
C SER A 72 2.85 7.53 35.12
N LYS A 73 1.64 7.38 35.66
CA LYS A 73 0.37 7.19 34.93
C LYS A 73 0.41 6.00 33.97
N ILE A 74 1.35 5.08 34.19
CA ILE A 74 1.60 3.91 33.35
C ILE A 74 1.51 2.68 34.25
N MET A 75 0.76 1.69 33.78
CA MET A 75 0.73 0.34 34.33
C MET A 75 1.12 -0.60 33.19
N LEU A 76 2.13 -1.44 33.40
CA LEU A 76 2.64 -2.32 32.35
C LEU A 76 1.79 -3.59 32.24
N ASP A 77 1.43 -4.23 33.36
CA ASP A 77 0.63 -5.46 33.39
C ASP A 77 1.15 -6.59 32.47
N TRP A 78 2.44 -6.57 32.15
CA TRP A 78 3.10 -7.54 31.27
C TRP A 78 2.96 -8.97 31.78
N ASP A 79 2.99 -9.15 33.10
CA ASP A 79 2.80 -10.42 33.78
C ASP A 79 1.35 -10.95 33.76
N ARG A 80 0.38 -10.07 33.45
CA ARG A 80 -1.06 -10.36 33.40
C ARG A 80 -1.56 -10.65 32.00
N CYS A 81 -0.82 -10.27 30.97
CA CYS A 81 -1.19 -10.53 29.58
C CYS A 81 -0.99 -12.02 29.22
N ASP A 82 -2.10 -12.71 28.94
CA ASP A 82 -2.08 -13.99 28.23
C ASP A 82 -2.06 -13.70 26.71
N LEU A 83 -1.20 -14.40 25.97
CA LEU A 83 -1.10 -14.26 24.51
C LEU A 83 -2.29 -14.88 23.77
N GLY A 84 -3.20 -15.54 24.48
CA GLY A 84 -4.39 -16.18 23.92
C GLY A 84 -4.04 -17.40 23.06
N GLY A 85 -5.02 -18.28 22.85
CA GLY A 85 -4.85 -19.44 21.98
C GLY A 85 -3.83 -20.49 22.47
N GLY A 86 -3.65 -20.62 23.79
CA GLY A 86 -2.77 -21.62 24.41
C GLY A 86 -1.28 -21.32 24.33
N ARG A 87 -0.90 -20.07 24.06
CA ARG A 87 0.50 -19.62 24.07
C ARG A 87 0.97 -19.38 25.51
N SER A 88 2.20 -19.77 25.82
CA SER A 88 2.85 -19.42 27.09
C SER A 88 2.95 -17.90 27.25
N LYS A 89 2.94 -17.41 28.49
CA LYS A 89 3.26 -16.00 28.78
C LYS A 89 4.57 -15.61 28.09
N PHE A 90 4.66 -14.40 27.57
CA PHE A 90 5.92 -13.89 27.04
C PHE A 90 6.93 -13.71 28.16
N ASN A 91 8.23 -13.74 27.81
CA ASN A 91 9.24 -13.28 28.76
C ASN A 91 8.96 -11.81 29.07
N VAL A 92 8.84 -11.43 30.34
CA VAL A 92 8.47 -10.07 30.75
C VAL A 92 9.64 -9.08 30.70
N ASP A 93 10.70 -9.42 29.97
CA ASP A 93 11.87 -8.56 29.82
C ASP A 93 11.84 -7.79 28.50
N LEU A 94 12.55 -6.66 28.51
CA LEU A 94 12.88 -5.93 27.29
C LEU A 94 13.72 -6.79 26.34
N VAL A 95 13.44 -6.67 25.05
CA VAL A 95 14.21 -7.32 24.00
C VAL A 95 15.05 -6.28 23.28
N GLN A 96 16.38 -6.36 23.45
CA GLN A 96 17.31 -5.48 22.75
C GLN A 96 18.13 -6.29 21.75
N PRO A 97 17.87 -6.16 20.43
CA PRO A 97 18.68 -6.84 19.43
C PRO A 97 20.13 -6.36 19.46
N SER A 98 21.06 -7.27 19.12
CA SER A 98 22.49 -6.95 19.08
C SER A 98 22.77 -5.79 18.11
N GLY A 99 23.55 -4.80 18.57
CA GLY A 99 23.84 -3.58 17.82
C GLY A 99 22.73 -2.52 17.84
N SER A 100 21.60 -2.78 18.50
CA SER A 100 20.54 -1.79 18.68
C SER A 100 20.84 -0.83 19.82
N ASN A 101 20.55 0.46 19.61
CA ASN A 101 20.50 1.48 20.65
C ASN A 101 19.10 1.65 21.27
N ILE A 102 18.11 0.89 20.80
CA ILE A 102 16.74 0.89 21.29
C ILE A 102 16.33 -0.51 21.75
N ALA A 103 15.51 -0.57 22.79
CA ALA A 103 14.88 -1.78 23.25
C ALA A 103 13.44 -1.88 22.72
N PHE A 104 12.97 -3.11 22.53
CA PHE A 104 11.61 -3.43 22.17
C PHE A 104 10.91 -4.16 23.32
N GLY A 105 9.59 -4.10 23.31
CA GLY A 105 8.79 -4.89 24.22
C GLY A 105 8.81 -6.38 23.86
N PRO A 106 8.31 -7.23 24.76
CA PRO A 106 8.52 -8.66 24.70
C PRO A 106 7.85 -9.35 23.51
N VAL A 107 6.79 -8.76 22.94
CA VAL A 107 6.10 -9.36 21.77
C VAL A 107 6.89 -9.21 20.48
N MET A 108 7.96 -8.42 20.48
CA MET A 108 8.79 -8.14 19.31
C MET A 108 9.95 -9.10 19.12
N GLU A 109 10.13 -10.10 19.99
CA GLU A 109 11.27 -11.03 19.94
C GLU A 109 11.48 -11.66 18.56
N SER A 110 10.39 -12.12 17.91
CA SER A 110 10.50 -12.69 16.56
C SER A 110 10.94 -11.65 15.53
N PHE A 111 10.47 -10.40 15.64
CA PHE A 111 10.91 -9.33 14.76
C PHE A 111 12.37 -8.97 15.02
N THR A 112 12.78 -8.82 16.27
CA THR A 112 14.14 -8.42 16.64
C THR A 112 15.17 -9.45 16.16
N ASN A 113 14.83 -10.74 16.25
CA ASN A 113 15.73 -11.83 15.87
C ASN A 113 15.83 -12.04 14.36
N ASN A 114 14.77 -11.71 13.60
CA ASN A 114 14.70 -12.06 12.17
C ASN A 114 14.74 -10.87 11.22
N HIS A 115 14.40 -9.65 11.67
CA HIS A 115 14.14 -8.53 10.78
C HIS A 115 14.79 -7.21 11.21
N PHE A 116 15.26 -7.08 12.46
CA PHE A 116 15.78 -5.81 12.95
C PHE A 116 16.98 -5.29 12.13
N GLN A 117 17.90 -6.18 11.75
CA GLN A 117 19.12 -5.82 11.00
C GLN A 117 18.83 -5.21 9.61
N ASP A 118 17.66 -5.52 9.04
CA ASP A 118 17.21 -5.01 7.74
C ASP A 118 16.16 -3.90 7.87
N SER A 119 15.97 -3.36 9.08
CA SER A 119 14.91 -2.41 9.39
C SER A 119 15.42 -1.03 9.82
N CYS A 120 14.64 0.00 9.52
CA CYS A 120 14.82 1.33 10.09
C CYS A 120 13.58 1.64 10.95
N VAL A 121 13.80 1.86 12.25
CA VAL A 121 12.73 2.22 13.18
C VAL A 121 12.78 3.72 13.43
N VAL A 122 11.63 4.39 13.27
CA VAL A 122 11.47 5.83 13.52
C VAL A 122 10.57 6.05 14.72
N ARG A 123 10.82 7.13 15.47
CA ARG A 123 10.08 7.49 16.69
C ARG A 123 8.70 8.08 16.35
N GLY A 124 7.82 7.22 15.84
CA GLY A 124 6.41 7.52 15.57
C GLY A 124 6.17 8.67 14.58
N ILE A 125 4.88 8.95 14.35
CA ILE A 125 4.42 10.15 13.67
C ILE A 125 3.38 10.77 14.60
N SER A 126 3.54 12.05 14.98
CA SER A 126 2.52 12.72 15.79
C SER A 126 1.24 12.82 14.99
N MET A 127 0.17 12.18 15.46
CA MET A 127 -1.12 12.15 14.77
C MET A 127 -2.01 13.36 15.10
N ASP A 128 -1.72 14.07 16.19
CA ASP A 128 -2.46 15.24 16.70
C ASP A 128 -3.99 15.12 16.60
N THR A 129 -4.50 13.91 16.83
CA THR A 129 -5.93 13.60 16.71
C THR A 129 -6.34 12.47 17.64
N VAL A 130 -7.55 12.59 18.17
CA VAL A 130 -8.22 11.55 18.96
C VAL A 130 -9.20 10.72 18.11
N SER A 131 -9.42 11.11 16.84
CA SER A 131 -10.33 10.41 15.95
C SER A 131 -9.60 9.30 15.18
N HIS A 132 -10.05 8.06 15.36
CA HIS A 132 -9.53 6.91 14.61
C HIS A 132 -9.61 7.12 13.10
N GLN A 133 -10.69 7.74 12.59
CA GLN A 133 -10.86 7.96 11.16
C GLN A 133 -9.88 8.99 10.60
N VAL A 134 -9.60 10.04 11.37
CA VAL A 134 -8.65 11.11 11.00
C VAL A 134 -7.23 10.57 11.04
N GLY A 135 -6.84 9.91 12.14
CA GLY A 135 -5.52 9.31 12.31
C GLY A 135 -5.22 8.26 11.25
N ARG A 136 -6.18 7.37 10.95
CA ARG A 136 -6.01 6.36 9.89
C ARG A 136 -5.71 7.00 8.53
N ARG A 137 -6.48 8.01 8.13
CA ARG A 137 -6.29 8.66 6.82
C ARG A 137 -5.00 9.44 6.76
N TYR A 138 -4.63 10.11 7.85
CA TYR A 138 -3.34 10.78 7.94
C TYR A 138 -2.18 9.79 7.83
N PHE A 139 -2.26 8.64 8.51
CA PHE A 139 -1.26 7.58 8.39
C PHE A 139 -1.16 7.03 6.96
N ILE A 140 -2.30 6.84 6.27
CA ILE A 140 -2.35 6.31 4.90
C ILE A 140 -1.80 7.31 3.87
N THR A 141 -2.10 8.61 4.00
CA THR A 141 -1.74 9.61 2.97
C THR A 141 -0.53 10.48 3.31
N GLY A 142 -0.13 10.51 4.58
CA GLY A 142 0.87 11.45 5.11
C GLY A 142 0.40 12.91 5.12
N LYS A 143 -0.89 13.19 4.87
CA LYS A 143 -1.46 14.54 4.86
C LYS A 143 -2.70 14.62 5.74
N MET A 144 -2.81 15.69 6.52
CA MET A 144 -3.98 15.92 7.37
C MET A 144 -5.26 15.91 6.51
N PRO A 145 -6.27 15.11 6.89
CA PRO A 145 -7.53 15.03 6.15
C PRO A 145 -8.32 16.33 6.27
N GLN A 146 -9.19 16.59 5.30
CA GLN A 146 -10.14 17.70 5.34
C GLN A 146 -11.43 17.21 6.00
N GLY A 147 -11.55 17.45 7.31
CA GLY A 147 -12.61 16.85 8.12
C GLY A 147 -12.49 15.32 8.13
N SER A 148 -13.52 14.63 7.67
CA SER A 148 -13.53 13.17 7.51
C SER A 148 -13.21 12.70 6.09
N ASN A 149 -12.61 13.52 5.24
CA ASN A 149 -12.20 13.11 3.90
C ASN A 149 -10.69 13.03 3.81
N ALA A 150 -10.17 11.93 3.23
CA ALA A 150 -8.75 11.79 3.00
C ALA A 150 -8.25 12.91 2.08
N ASN A 151 -7.07 13.41 2.36
CA ASN A 151 -6.41 14.45 1.58
C ASN A 151 -5.14 13.85 0.96
N GLY A 152 -4.99 13.96 -0.35
CA GLY A 152 -3.89 13.35 -1.10
C GLY A 152 -4.07 11.88 -1.42
N SER A 153 -3.10 11.36 -2.17
CA SER A 153 -2.98 9.95 -2.51
C SER A 153 -2.38 9.17 -1.35
N SER A 154 -2.73 7.89 -1.24
CA SER A 154 -2.07 6.96 -0.32
C SER A 154 -0.57 6.87 -0.61
N ILE A 155 0.25 6.66 0.43
CA ILE A 155 1.71 6.51 0.29
C ILE A 155 2.08 5.43 -0.75
N PRO A 156 1.50 4.21 -0.74
CA PRO A 156 1.75 3.23 -1.80
C PRO A 156 1.43 3.72 -3.21
N THR A 157 0.35 4.49 -3.38
CA THR A 157 -0.01 5.08 -4.68
C THR A 157 1.03 6.08 -5.16
N GLN A 158 1.54 6.92 -4.27
CA GLN A 158 2.61 7.88 -4.61
C GLN A 158 3.89 7.14 -5.03
N ILE A 159 4.29 6.11 -4.29
CA ILE A 159 5.46 5.28 -4.61
C ILE A 159 5.31 4.66 -6.00
N VAL A 160 4.17 4.05 -6.28
CA VAL A 160 3.92 3.39 -7.57
C VAL A 160 3.86 4.40 -8.71
N ALA A 161 3.28 5.59 -8.51
CA ALA A 161 3.27 6.64 -9.52
C ALA A 161 4.69 7.07 -9.93
N GLU A 162 5.62 7.08 -8.98
CA GLU A 162 7.04 7.38 -9.21
C GLU A 162 7.81 6.21 -9.81
N GLN A 163 7.50 4.97 -9.43
CA GLN A 163 8.12 3.75 -9.98
C GLN A 163 7.68 3.48 -11.42
N GLY A 164 6.43 3.76 -11.75
CA GLY A 164 5.83 3.45 -13.06
C GLY A 164 5.13 2.10 -13.11
N ASP A 165 4.59 1.76 -14.28
CA ASP A 165 3.80 0.55 -14.52
C ASP A 165 4.70 -0.67 -14.81
N LEU A 166 5.49 -1.07 -13.80
CA LEU A 166 6.54 -2.10 -13.94
C LEU A 166 6.09 -3.51 -13.55
N SER A 167 4.92 -3.67 -12.94
CA SER A 167 4.37 -4.98 -12.56
C SER A 167 2.91 -5.12 -12.98
N ILE A 168 2.42 -6.36 -13.04
CA ILE A 168 1.04 -6.63 -13.46
C ILE A 168 0.03 -6.08 -12.43
N ILE A 169 0.37 -6.16 -11.14
CA ILE A 169 -0.36 -5.54 -10.03
C ILE A 169 0.60 -4.56 -9.32
N PRO A 170 0.67 -3.30 -9.78
CA PRO A 170 1.59 -2.31 -9.20
C PRO A 170 1.26 -1.95 -7.76
N ASN A 171 -0.03 -1.95 -7.42
CA ASN A 171 -0.53 -1.55 -6.11
C ASN A 171 -1.69 -2.45 -5.68
N LEU A 172 -1.49 -3.23 -4.61
CA LEU A 172 -2.51 -4.11 -4.04
C LEU A 172 -2.87 -3.61 -2.64
N SER A 173 -4.16 -3.31 -2.40
CA SER A 173 -4.66 -2.91 -1.08
C SER A 173 -5.63 -3.95 -0.54
N VAL A 174 -5.27 -4.57 0.58
CA VAL A 174 -6.07 -5.63 1.22
C VAL A 174 -6.71 -5.06 2.48
N ARG A 175 -8.05 -5.00 2.53
CA ARG A 175 -8.83 -4.54 3.71
C ARG A 175 -8.45 -3.16 4.27
N VAL A 176 -7.75 -2.33 3.49
CA VAL A 176 -7.32 -0.98 3.86
C VAL A 176 -7.78 0.03 2.80
N GLU A 177 -8.09 1.25 3.24
CA GLU A 177 -8.45 2.35 2.35
C GLU A 177 -7.27 2.71 1.45
N THR A 178 -7.56 3.04 0.19
CA THR A 178 -6.56 3.53 -0.77
C THR A 178 -7.15 4.68 -1.57
N TYR A 179 -6.33 5.68 -1.86
CA TYR A 179 -6.70 6.94 -2.49
C TYR A 179 -5.71 7.29 -3.59
N ASN A 180 -6.23 7.75 -4.73
CA ASN A 180 -5.43 8.28 -5.82
C ASN A 180 -5.97 9.66 -6.23
N GLN A 181 -5.23 10.70 -5.89
CA GLN A 181 -5.55 12.08 -6.24
C GLN A 181 -4.57 12.58 -7.32
N GLY A 182 -4.93 12.35 -8.58
CA GLY A 182 -4.24 12.94 -9.74
C GLY A 182 -3.04 12.16 -10.28
N HIS A 183 -2.80 10.92 -9.85
CA HIS A 183 -1.82 10.05 -10.51
C HIS A 183 -2.47 9.17 -11.58
N GLN A 184 -1.63 8.53 -12.39
CA GLN A 184 -2.05 7.61 -13.43
C GLN A 184 -2.86 6.43 -12.87
N ALA A 185 -3.77 5.90 -13.69
CA ALA A 185 -4.69 4.84 -13.27
C ALA A 185 -3.98 3.57 -12.76
N PHE A 186 -2.78 3.25 -13.27
CA PHE A 186 -2.01 2.10 -12.81
C PHE A 186 -1.53 2.21 -11.35
N ALA A 187 -1.43 3.42 -10.81
CA ALA A 187 -0.99 3.66 -9.44
C ALA A 187 -2.12 3.52 -8.41
N SER A 188 -3.38 3.48 -8.87
CA SER A 188 -4.53 3.19 -8.02
C SER A 188 -4.42 1.80 -7.40
N GLY A 189 -4.71 1.70 -6.10
CA GLY A 189 -4.69 0.41 -5.41
C GLY A 189 -5.82 -0.49 -5.91
N LEU A 190 -5.48 -1.71 -6.35
CA LEU A 190 -6.43 -2.79 -6.54
C LEU A 190 -6.96 -3.21 -5.16
N ARG A 191 -8.23 -2.92 -4.89
CA ARG A 191 -8.84 -3.16 -3.58
C ARG A 191 -9.42 -4.56 -3.54
N VAL A 192 -9.02 -5.32 -2.51
CA VAL A 192 -9.58 -6.64 -2.23
C VAL A 192 -9.89 -6.78 -0.74
N SER A 193 -10.97 -7.49 -0.44
CA SER A 193 -11.43 -7.70 0.94
C SER A 193 -11.06 -9.08 1.48
N SER A 194 -10.69 -10.03 0.63
CA SER A 194 -10.25 -11.37 1.02
C SER A 194 -9.37 -11.99 -0.07
N VAL A 195 -8.78 -13.15 0.23
CA VAL A 195 -8.08 -13.96 -0.77
C VAL A 195 -9.06 -14.43 -1.86
N ASP A 196 -10.28 -14.82 -1.48
CA ASP A 196 -11.30 -15.24 -2.46
C ASP A 196 -11.72 -14.10 -3.39
N ASP A 197 -11.84 -12.88 -2.87
CA ASP A 197 -12.12 -11.67 -3.66
C ASP A 197 -10.99 -11.41 -4.67
N LEU A 198 -9.72 -11.52 -4.22
CA LEU A 198 -8.55 -11.44 -5.09
C LEU A 198 -8.57 -12.53 -6.16
N LEU A 199 -8.83 -13.79 -5.79
CA LEU A 199 -8.93 -14.89 -6.75
C LEU A 199 -10.07 -14.71 -7.74
N SER A 200 -11.19 -14.13 -7.33
CA SER A 200 -12.32 -13.81 -8.22
C SER A 200 -11.95 -12.70 -9.21
N THR A 201 -11.21 -11.69 -8.74
CA THR A 201 -10.74 -10.55 -9.55
C THR A 201 -9.71 -10.99 -10.59
N LEU A 202 -8.89 -11.99 -10.28
CA LEU A 202 -7.82 -12.50 -11.15
C LEU A 202 -8.28 -13.62 -12.10
N LYS A 203 -9.59 -13.92 -12.16
CA LYS A 203 -10.16 -14.96 -13.02
C LYS A 203 -11.20 -14.38 -13.96
N ASP A 204 -11.47 -15.14 -15.02
CA ASP A 204 -12.63 -14.89 -15.86
C ASP A 204 -13.92 -14.94 -15.03
N GLY A 205 -14.79 -13.95 -15.26
CA GLY A 205 -16.14 -13.97 -14.69
C GLY A 205 -16.96 -15.14 -15.25
N PRO A 206 -18.06 -15.52 -14.56
CA PRO A 206 -18.88 -16.67 -14.95
C PRO A 206 -19.51 -16.56 -16.34
N SER A 207 -19.70 -15.33 -16.84
CA SER A 207 -20.25 -15.03 -18.16
C SER A 207 -19.18 -14.66 -19.20
N SER A 208 -17.90 -14.88 -18.90
CA SER A 208 -16.82 -14.57 -19.85
C SER A 208 -16.96 -15.46 -21.10
N PRO A 209 -16.92 -14.89 -22.32
CA PRO A 209 -16.93 -15.67 -23.55
C PRO A 209 -15.80 -16.70 -23.56
N LYS A 210 -16.06 -17.90 -24.08
CA LYS A 210 -15.01 -18.93 -24.26
C LYS A 210 -13.83 -18.36 -25.07
N ASN A 211 -12.62 -18.88 -24.83
CA ASN A 211 -11.37 -18.39 -25.41
C ASN A 211 -11.43 -18.14 -26.93
N GLU A 212 -12.12 -18.99 -27.70
CA GLU A 212 -12.21 -18.85 -29.15
C GLU A 212 -13.12 -17.69 -29.58
N MET A 213 -14.31 -17.58 -29.00
CA MET A 213 -15.21 -16.44 -29.23
C MET A 213 -14.55 -15.13 -28.77
N ARG A 214 -13.78 -15.19 -27.69
CA ARG A 214 -13.04 -14.03 -27.18
C ARG A 214 -11.99 -13.54 -28.18
N LYS A 215 -11.21 -14.44 -28.77
CA LYS A 215 -10.25 -14.08 -29.83
C LYS A 215 -10.92 -13.41 -31.02
N LEU A 216 -12.10 -13.88 -31.42
CA LEU A 216 -12.88 -13.28 -32.50
C LEU A 216 -13.37 -11.87 -32.13
N LEU A 217 -13.88 -11.67 -30.91
CA LEU A 217 -14.29 -10.36 -30.42
C LEU A 217 -13.14 -9.37 -30.33
N GLU A 218 -11.95 -9.80 -29.90
CA GLU A 218 -10.76 -8.96 -29.86
C GLU A 218 -10.19 -8.65 -31.25
N ALA A 219 -10.27 -9.59 -32.19
CA ALA A 219 -9.95 -9.32 -33.60
C ALA A 219 -10.91 -8.27 -34.18
N TYR A 220 -12.23 -8.48 -34.02
CA TYR A 220 -13.25 -7.54 -34.46
C TYR A 220 -13.02 -6.12 -33.89
N ARG A 221 -12.71 -6.00 -32.59
CA ARG A 221 -12.43 -4.71 -31.95
C ARG A 221 -11.15 -4.02 -32.44
N ARG A 222 -10.16 -4.78 -32.93
CA ARG A 222 -8.94 -4.21 -33.52
C ARG A 222 -9.17 -3.76 -34.96
N ASP A 223 -9.97 -4.52 -35.70
CA ASP A 223 -10.15 -4.35 -37.15
C ASP A 223 -11.26 -3.35 -37.48
N VAL A 224 -12.21 -3.14 -36.58
CA VAL A 224 -13.31 -2.17 -36.77
C VAL A 224 -12.94 -0.82 -36.13
N PRO A 225 -12.85 0.27 -36.93
CA PRO A 225 -12.65 1.60 -36.39
C PRO A 225 -13.82 2.02 -35.49
N ASP A 226 -13.54 2.80 -34.45
CA ASP A 226 -14.60 3.42 -33.67
C ASP A 226 -15.47 4.28 -34.62
N CYS A 227 -16.79 4.25 -34.43
CA CYS A 227 -17.74 4.94 -35.31
C CYS A 227 -17.55 6.48 -35.33
N ASP A 228 -16.99 7.06 -34.26
CA ASP A 228 -16.55 8.46 -34.22
C ASP A 228 -15.44 8.64 -33.16
N PRO A 229 -14.16 8.40 -33.52
CA PRO A 229 -13.07 8.40 -32.55
C PRO A 229 -12.74 9.78 -32.00
N VAL A 230 -13.10 10.87 -32.69
CA VAL A 230 -12.79 12.23 -32.28
C VAL A 230 -13.76 12.70 -31.21
N SER A 231 -15.07 12.49 -31.40
CA SER A 231 -16.06 12.87 -30.38
C SER A 231 -16.01 11.95 -29.16
N LEU A 232 -15.82 10.64 -29.37
CA LEU A 232 -15.80 9.65 -28.27
C LEU A 232 -14.53 9.73 -27.42
N ASN A 233 -13.46 10.34 -27.93
CA ASN A 233 -12.19 10.48 -27.21
C ASN A 233 -11.80 11.93 -26.92
N ALA A 234 -12.70 12.91 -27.08
CA ALA A 234 -12.42 14.32 -26.84
C ALA A 234 -11.81 14.56 -25.44
N ASP A 235 -12.29 13.82 -24.43
CA ASP A 235 -11.81 13.89 -23.04
C ASP A 235 -10.85 12.73 -22.66
N GLY A 236 -10.41 11.92 -23.63
CA GLY A 236 -9.53 10.77 -23.39
C GLY A 236 -10.23 9.55 -22.77
N LEU A 237 -11.56 9.58 -22.58
CA LEU A 237 -12.33 8.51 -21.95
C LEU A 237 -12.23 7.19 -22.72
N MET A 238 -12.28 7.22 -24.05
CA MET A 238 -12.18 6.02 -24.88
C MET A 238 -10.79 5.37 -24.75
N THR A 239 -9.72 6.16 -24.73
CA THR A 239 -8.37 5.68 -24.46
C THR A 239 -8.29 5.04 -23.07
N LEU A 240 -8.81 5.71 -22.04
CA LEU A 240 -8.84 5.18 -20.68
C LEU A 240 -9.57 3.84 -20.59
N LEU A 241 -10.73 3.71 -21.25
CA LEU A 241 -11.50 2.47 -21.30
C LEU A 241 -10.73 1.34 -22.00
N LYS A 242 -10.11 1.62 -23.14
CA LYS A 242 -9.29 0.63 -23.88
C LYS A 242 -8.09 0.17 -23.06
N ASP A 243 -7.40 1.08 -22.38
CA ASP A 243 -6.27 0.76 -21.52
C ASP A 243 -6.70 -0.07 -20.30
N ALA A 244 -7.82 0.29 -19.66
CA ALA A 244 -8.38 -0.48 -18.54
C ALA A 244 -8.78 -1.90 -18.97
N GLN A 245 -9.42 -2.04 -20.14
CA GLN A 245 -9.77 -3.35 -20.69
C GLN A 245 -8.51 -4.19 -20.96
N LYS A 246 -7.52 -3.63 -21.65
CA LYS A 246 -6.25 -4.31 -21.94
C LYS A 246 -5.58 -4.77 -20.65
N LYS A 247 -5.50 -3.91 -19.64
CA LYS A 247 -4.89 -4.24 -18.35
C LYS A 247 -5.64 -5.32 -17.58
N SER A 248 -6.97 -5.28 -17.58
CA SER A 248 -7.81 -6.35 -17.03
C SER A 248 -7.56 -7.69 -17.72
N ARG A 249 -7.27 -7.72 -19.02
CA ARG A 249 -6.93 -8.97 -19.72
C ARG A 249 -5.56 -9.49 -19.34
N VAL A 250 -4.55 -8.63 -19.28
CA VAL A 250 -3.22 -9.02 -18.78
C VAL A 250 -3.32 -9.63 -17.38
N LEU A 251 -4.17 -9.09 -16.50
CA LEU A 251 -4.40 -9.65 -15.16
C LEU A 251 -4.96 -11.08 -15.17
N VAL A 252 -5.93 -11.37 -16.03
CA VAL A 252 -6.55 -12.71 -16.13
C VAL A 252 -5.62 -13.69 -16.86
N ASP A 253 -5.05 -13.28 -17.99
CA ASP A 253 -4.21 -14.12 -18.85
C ASP A 253 -2.88 -14.51 -18.20
N SER A 254 -2.35 -13.64 -17.32
CA SER A 254 -1.14 -13.93 -16.54
C SER A 254 -1.32 -15.01 -15.47
N ASN A 255 -2.57 -15.44 -15.20
CA ASN A 255 -2.90 -16.56 -14.34
C ASN A 255 -2.30 -16.44 -12.92
N LEU A 256 -2.15 -15.19 -12.44
CA LEU A 256 -1.57 -14.88 -11.13
C LEU A 256 -2.36 -15.50 -9.99
N GLY A 257 -3.65 -15.82 -10.19
CA GLY A 257 -4.48 -16.48 -9.19
C GLY A 257 -3.89 -17.79 -8.65
N LYS A 258 -3.05 -18.48 -9.43
CA LYS A 258 -2.34 -19.67 -8.94
C LYS A 258 -1.37 -19.38 -7.79
N LEU A 259 -0.80 -18.18 -7.74
CA LEU A 259 0.14 -17.76 -6.68
C LEU A 259 -0.55 -17.44 -5.35
N PHE A 260 -1.87 -17.26 -5.36
CA PHE A 260 -2.65 -16.88 -4.19
C PHE A 260 -3.63 -17.98 -3.75
N ASN A 261 -3.67 -19.11 -4.46
CA ASN A 261 -4.55 -20.22 -4.11
C ASN A 261 -3.94 -21.10 -3.02
N PHE A 262 -3.98 -20.64 -1.76
CA PHE A 262 -3.44 -21.38 -0.63
C PHE A 262 -4.15 -22.71 -0.33
N ASN A 263 -5.26 -23.01 -1.01
CA ASN A 263 -5.96 -24.29 -0.94
C ASN A 263 -5.46 -25.31 -1.98
N ASP A 264 -4.58 -24.91 -2.90
CA ASP A 264 -3.94 -25.83 -3.83
C ASP A 264 -2.90 -26.70 -3.11
N THR A 265 -3.25 -27.96 -2.88
CA THR A 265 -2.37 -28.95 -2.24
C THR A 265 -1.33 -29.54 -3.19
N SER A 266 -1.44 -29.29 -4.50
CA SER A 266 -0.47 -29.75 -5.48
C SER A 266 0.79 -28.88 -5.50
N ASN A 267 0.70 -27.63 -5.01
CA ASN A 267 1.82 -26.72 -4.90
C ASN A 267 2.46 -26.82 -3.49
N SER A 268 3.64 -27.41 -3.41
CA SER A 268 4.37 -27.62 -2.15
C SER A 268 4.77 -26.32 -1.45
N GLU A 269 5.04 -25.25 -2.20
CA GLU A 269 5.38 -23.94 -1.65
C GLU A 269 4.17 -23.29 -0.97
N LEU A 270 3.00 -23.31 -1.63
CA LEU A 270 1.76 -22.80 -1.05
C LEU A 270 1.31 -23.61 0.17
N ALA A 271 1.48 -24.93 0.12
CA ALA A 271 1.24 -25.80 1.27
C ALA A 271 2.17 -25.47 2.45
N ALA A 272 3.45 -25.19 2.19
CA ALA A 272 4.41 -24.77 3.21
C ALA A 272 4.04 -23.41 3.81
N LEU A 273 3.64 -22.43 2.99
CA LEU A 273 3.17 -21.12 3.45
C LEU A 273 1.91 -21.24 4.30
N LYS A 274 0.91 -22.00 3.83
CA LYS A 274 -0.32 -22.28 4.58
C LYS A 274 -0.02 -22.89 5.95
N LYS A 275 0.90 -23.86 6.01
CA LYS A 275 1.34 -24.47 7.27
C LYS A 275 2.07 -23.47 8.18
N ARG A 276 3.03 -22.71 7.63
CA ARG A 276 3.85 -21.73 8.37
C ARG A 276 2.99 -20.65 9.01
N TYR A 277 2.04 -20.10 8.25
CA TYR A 277 1.19 -18.99 8.69
C TYR A 277 -0.17 -19.44 9.26
N ARG A 278 -0.41 -20.75 9.38
CA ARG A 278 -1.67 -21.34 9.86
C ARG A 278 -2.90 -20.79 9.16
N ILE A 279 -2.82 -20.64 7.83
CA ILE A 279 -3.92 -20.10 7.02
C ILE A 279 -5.10 -21.10 7.08
N PRO A 280 -6.28 -20.70 7.56
CA PRO A 280 -7.43 -21.60 7.65
C PRO A 280 -7.89 -22.05 6.26
N SER A 281 -8.38 -23.28 6.15
CA SER A 281 -8.87 -23.85 4.89
C SER A 281 -10.16 -23.19 4.38
N SER A 282 -10.89 -22.50 5.25
CA SER A 282 -12.02 -21.65 4.92
C SER A 282 -11.88 -20.32 5.67
N LEU A 283 -11.76 -19.22 4.93
CA LEU A 283 -12.03 -17.89 5.46
C LEU A 283 -13.55 -17.77 5.56
N SER A 284 -14.14 -18.18 6.68
CA SER A 284 -15.52 -17.81 6.98
C SER A 284 -15.58 -16.28 7.08
N SER A 285 -16.34 -15.68 6.16
CA SER A 285 -16.89 -14.31 6.10
C SER A 285 -16.52 -13.36 7.24
#